data_AF-A0A1B1MEM1-F1
#
_entry.id   AF-A0A1B1MEM1-F1
#
_cell.length_a   1.000
_cell.length_b   1.000
_cell.length_c   1.000
_cell.angle_alpha   90.00
_cell.angle_beta   90.00
_cell.angle_gamma   90.00
#
_symmetry.space_group_name_H-M   'P 1'
#
loop_
_entity.id
_entity.type
_entity.pdbx_description
1 polymer ?
#
loop_
_entity_poly.entity_id
_entity_poly.type
_entity_poly.pdbx_seq_one_letter_code
_entity_poly.pdbx_strand_id
1 'polypeptide(L)'
;MTWTWATSGTRRRVRVAAAAAGLAGALVLTACSDGGGSDDKASATPTTPTASASADTGGGSGSGGSDGSTAAAGKLAGSWVTTSDGKIVALVVNGSEAGLFATGGSVCSGTAGADTIRLTCGDGNKDRADGTVGSVSGTSLKVTWKSGLGTETYTKAEGGSLPSGLPTASLGS
;
A
#
# COMPACT_ATOMS: atom_id res chain seq x y z
N MET A 1 51.30 -1.01 -8.85
CA MET A 1 50.11 -0.41 -9.50
C MET A 1 49.87 0.95 -8.89
N THR A 2 50.37 2.00 -9.54
CA THR A 2 50.26 3.40 -9.11
C THR A 2 49.01 4.01 -9.72
N TRP A 3 48.03 4.42 -8.91
CA TRP A 3 46.86 5.14 -9.41
C TRP A 3 47.09 6.64 -9.27
N THR A 4 47.25 7.29 -10.42
CA THR A 4 47.30 8.74 -10.59
C THR A 4 45.88 9.31 -10.49
N TRP A 5 45.66 10.28 -9.59
CA TRP A 5 44.45 11.10 -9.60
C TRP A 5 44.69 12.35 -10.43
N ALA A 6 43.76 12.67 -11.34
CA ALA A 6 43.80 13.90 -12.13
C ALA A 6 42.50 14.71 -11.95
N THR A 7 42.66 15.80 -11.20
CA THR A 7 42.14 17.16 -11.40
C THR A 7 40.67 17.43 -11.76
N SER A 8 40.07 18.19 -10.83
CA SER A 8 39.05 19.23 -10.96
C SER A 8 38.89 19.88 -12.35
N GLY A 9 37.65 19.92 -12.82
CA GLY A 9 37.20 20.68 -13.99
C GLY A 9 36.18 21.76 -13.62
N THR A 10 36.40 22.94 -14.17
CA THR A 10 35.87 24.26 -13.82
C THR A 10 34.41 24.50 -14.20
N ARG A 11 33.75 25.38 -13.41
CA ARG A 11 32.38 25.85 -13.57
C ARG A 11 32.08 26.40 -14.98
N ARG A 12 30.93 26.02 -15.55
CA ARG A 12 30.21 26.85 -16.53
C ARG A 12 28.92 27.37 -15.91
N ARG A 13 28.90 28.68 -15.67
CA ARG A 13 27.67 29.48 -15.50
C ARG A 13 27.04 29.61 -16.89
N VAL A 14 25.83 29.13 -17.07
CA VAL A 14 24.95 29.57 -18.17
C VAL A 14 23.72 30.18 -17.52
N ARG A 15 23.45 31.44 -17.81
CA ARG A 15 22.23 32.16 -17.40
C ARG A 15 21.35 32.40 -18.63
N VAL A 16 20.03 32.44 -18.36
CA VAL A 16 18.92 33.06 -19.13
C VAL A 16 18.46 32.22 -20.35
N ALA A 17 17.17 31.93 -20.62
CA ALA A 17 15.96 32.72 -20.46
C ALA A 17 14.69 31.89 -20.20
N ALA A 18 13.64 32.58 -19.74
CA ALA A 18 12.33 32.08 -19.33
C ALA A 18 11.40 31.74 -20.50
N ALA A 19 10.50 30.77 -20.27
CA ALA A 19 9.15 30.75 -20.81
C ALA A 19 8.24 30.00 -19.82
N ALA A 20 7.40 30.75 -19.09
CA ALA A 20 6.31 30.21 -18.29
C ALA A 20 5.09 30.08 -19.20
N ALA A 21 4.54 28.88 -19.34
CA ALA A 21 3.23 28.64 -19.90
C ALA A 21 2.38 27.99 -18.81
N GLY A 22 1.55 28.79 -18.15
CA GLY A 22 0.55 28.32 -17.20
C GLY A 22 -0.70 27.88 -17.95
N LEU A 23 -1.19 26.68 -17.68
CA LEU A 23 -2.54 26.25 -18.03
C LEU A 23 -3.32 26.08 -16.73
N ALA A 24 -4.05 27.13 -16.36
CA ALA A 24 -5.05 27.08 -15.30
C ALA A 24 -6.33 26.45 -15.86
N GLY A 25 -6.62 25.22 -15.44
CA GLY A 25 -7.91 24.59 -15.67
C GLY A 25 -8.87 24.97 -14.53
N ALA A 26 -9.84 25.84 -14.82
CA ALA A 26 -10.96 26.09 -13.92
C ALA A 26 -11.94 24.91 -14.00
N LEU A 27 -12.04 24.11 -12.94
CA LEU A 27 -13.17 23.20 -12.77
C LEU A 27 -14.37 24.01 -12.28
N VAL A 28 -15.35 24.17 -13.16
CA VAL A 28 -16.66 24.74 -12.84
C VAL A 28 -17.44 23.72 -12.01
N LEU A 29 -17.58 23.98 -10.71
CA LEU A 29 -18.51 23.31 -9.81
C LEU A 29 -19.93 23.82 -10.11
N THR A 30 -20.64 23.10 -10.98
CA THR A 30 -22.11 23.13 -11.07
C THR A 30 -22.56 21.73 -10.64
N ALA A 31 -23.44 21.51 -9.67
CA ALA A 31 -24.50 22.34 -9.14
C ALA A 31 -24.58 22.22 -7.62
N CYS A 32 -24.72 23.37 -6.96
CA CYS A 32 -25.41 23.49 -5.69
C CYS A 32 -26.91 23.48 -6.03
N SER A 33 -27.64 22.43 -5.63
CA SER A 33 -29.10 22.56 -5.51
C SER A 33 -29.38 23.12 -4.13
N ASP A 34 -29.93 24.32 -4.15
CA ASP A 34 -30.37 25.17 -3.05
C ASP A 34 -31.47 24.51 -2.21
N GLY A 35 -31.49 24.86 -0.92
CA GLY A 35 -32.39 24.30 0.08
C GLY A 35 -33.85 24.74 -0.05
N GLY A 36 -34.75 23.92 0.48
CA GLY A 36 -36.16 24.24 0.70
C GLY A 36 -36.68 23.44 1.90
N GLY A 37 -37.25 24.14 2.89
CA GLY A 37 -37.43 23.66 4.26
C GLY A 37 -38.75 22.96 4.60
N SER A 38 -38.79 22.59 5.89
CA SER A 38 -39.92 22.38 6.82
C SER A 38 -40.96 21.27 6.59
N ASP A 39 -40.99 20.39 7.61
CA ASP A 39 -42.14 19.88 8.38
C ASP A 39 -43.34 19.28 7.63
N ASP A 40 -43.56 17.97 7.80
CA ASP A 40 -44.67 17.41 8.62
C ASP A 40 -44.99 15.93 8.29
N LYS A 41 -45.11 15.17 9.39
CA LYS A 41 -46.04 14.06 9.70
C LYS A 41 -46.38 12.98 8.64
N ALA A 42 -46.22 11.74 9.14
CA ALA A 42 -47.17 10.61 9.12
C ALA A 42 -46.79 9.35 8.31
N SER A 43 -46.41 8.32 9.07
CA SER A 43 -46.93 6.94 9.06
C SER A 43 -47.16 6.21 7.71
N ALA A 44 -46.36 5.17 7.45
CA ALA A 44 -46.82 3.76 7.32
C ALA A 44 -45.72 2.83 6.74
N THR A 45 -45.28 1.86 7.56
CA THR A 45 -45.09 0.39 7.31
C THR A 45 -44.26 -0.10 6.08
N PRO A 46 -43.47 -1.20 6.21
CA PRO A 46 -42.25 -1.42 5.44
C PRO A 46 -42.47 -2.25 4.16
N THR A 47 -41.58 -2.08 3.19
CA THR A 47 -41.39 -3.03 2.09
C THR A 47 -39.91 -3.16 1.76
N THR A 48 -39.34 -4.31 2.11
CA THR A 48 -38.09 -4.82 1.52
C THR A 48 -38.37 -5.16 0.06
N PRO A 49 -37.44 -4.85 -0.86
CA PRO A 49 -36.91 -5.93 -1.67
C PRO A 49 -35.38 -5.89 -1.78
N THR A 50 -34.79 -7.07 -1.62
CA THR A 50 -33.42 -7.42 -2.00
C THR A 50 -33.18 -7.14 -3.48
N ALA A 51 -32.06 -6.48 -3.81
CA ALA A 51 -31.40 -6.65 -5.09
C ALA A 51 -29.89 -6.40 -4.94
N SER A 52 -29.11 -7.46 -5.13
CA SER A 52 -27.66 -7.46 -5.24
C SER A 52 -27.20 -6.52 -6.37
N ALA A 53 -26.19 -5.71 -6.08
CA ALA A 53 -25.37 -5.07 -7.11
C ALA A 53 -23.92 -5.49 -6.88
N SER A 54 -23.48 -6.52 -7.61
CA SER A 54 -22.06 -6.74 -7.88
C SER A 54 -21.58 -5.56 -8.71
N ALA A 55 -20.56 -4.86 -8.22
CA ALA A 55 -19.81 -3.92 -9.04
C ALA A 55 -18.76 -4.71 -9.83
N ASP A 56 -19.15 -5.13 -11.03
CA ASP A 56 -18.21 -5.51 -12.09
C ASP A 56 -17.55 -4.23 -12.63
N THR A 57 -16.25 -4.06 -12.38
CA THR A 57 -15.44 -3.08 -13.13
C THR A 57 -14.39 -3.80 -13.95
N GLY A 58 -14.80 -4.14 -15.17
CA GLY A 58 -14.08 -3.79 -16.40
C GLY A 58 -12.74 -4.47 -16.64
N GLY A 59 -12.77 -5.52 -17.46
CA GLY A 59 -11.59 -6.00 -18.17
C GLY A 59 -11.06 -4.95 -19.14
N GLY A 60 -9.78 -4.63 -19.03
CA GLY A 60 -8.99 -3.96 -20.06
C GLY A 60 -7.98 -4.93 -20.64
N SER A 61 -8.18 -5.35 -21.88
CA SER A 61 -7.21 -6.11 -22.66
C SER A 61 -5.99 -5.24 -22.96
N GLY A 62 -4.88 -5.50 -22.26
CA GLY A 62 -3.54 -5.06 -22.61
C GLY A 62 -2.66 -6.29 -22.83
N SER A 63 -2.50 -6.69 -24.09
CA SER A 63 -1.59 -7.77 -24.46
C SER A 63 -0.15 -7.24 -24.38
N GLY A 64 0.66 -7.80 -23.48
CA GLY A 64 2.04 -7.36 -23.29
C GLY A 64 2.83 -8.09 -22.20
N GLY A 65 2.80 -9.42 -22.18
CA GLY A 65 3.84 -10.30 -21.65
C GLY A 65 4.33 -10.06 -20.21
N SER A 66 3.66 -10.70 -19.24
CA SER A 66 4.23 -11.31 -17.99
C SER A 66 3.10 -11.85 -17.12
N ASP A 67 2.16 -12.61 -17.71
CA ASP A 67 0.89 -12.95 -17.04
C ASP A 67 1.06 -13.91 -15.87
N GLY A 68 2.17 -14.65 -15.81
CA GLY A 68 2.46 -15.58 -14.72
C GLY A 68 2.83 -14.89 -13.40
N SER A 69 3.63 -13.82 -13.46
CA SER A 69 4.14 -13.15 -12.26
C SER A 69 3.10 -12.23 -11.63
N THR A 70 2.30 -11.54 -12.45
CA THR A 70 1.22 -10.66 -11.98
C THR A 70 0.07 -11.46 -11.35
N ALA A 71 -0.34 -12.57 -11.97
CA ALA A 71 -1.40 -13.43 -11.43
C ALA A 71 -1.00 -14.07 -10.08
N ALA A 72 0.27 -14.44 -9.93
CA ALA A 72 0.77 -15.03 -8.70
C ALA A 72 0.98 -13.98 -7.58
N ALA A 73 1.45 -12.78 -7.91
CA ALA A 73 1.44 -11.64 -6.98
C ALA A 73 0.00 -11.26 -6.56
N GLY A 74 -0.98 -11.47 -7.45
CA GLY A 74 -2.40 -11.28 -7.15
C GLY A 74 -2.92 -12.09 -5.96
N LYS A 75 -2.32 -13.26 -5.64
CA LYS A 75 -2.71 -14.02 -4.44
C LYS A 75 -2.25 -13.37 -3.14
N LEU A 76 -1.17 -12.61 -3.19
CA LEU A 76 -0.62 -11.87 -2.04
C LEU A 76 -1.28 -10.51 -1.85
N ALA A 77 -2.06 -10.04 -2.81
CA ALA A 77 -2.71 -8.74 -2.72
C ALA A 77 -3.56 -8.61 -1.45
N GLY A 78 -3.41 -7.48 -0.77
CA GLY A 78 -4.12 -7.18 0.47
C GLY A 78 -3.25 -6.49 1.52
N SER A 79 -3.87 -6.25 2.67
CA SER A 79 -3.20 -5.75 3.87
C SER A 79 -3.05 -6.90 4.86
N TRP A 80 -1.85 -7.06 5.40
CA TRP A 80 -1.43 -8.18 6.22
C TRP A 80 -0.80 -7.63 7.49
N VAL A 81 -1.20 -8.13 8.65
CA VAL A 81 -0.75 -7.59 9.95
C VAL A 81 -0.25 -8.72 10.84
N THR A 82 0.83 -8.46 11.57
CA THR A 82 1.34 -9.34 12.61
C THR A 82 1.87 -8.51 13.79
N THR A 83 2.16 -9.19 14.90
CA THR A 83 2.90 -8.62 16.02
C THR A 83 4.23 -9.35 16.14
N SER A 84 5.33 -8.61 16.15
CA SER A 84 6.70 -9.13 16.20
C SER A 84 7.53 -8.24 17.12
N ASP A 85 8.19 -8.84 18.11
CA ASP A 85 8.95 -8.12 19.16
C ASP A 85 8.16 -6.99 19.84
N GLY A 86 6.88 -7.23 20.11
CA GLY A 86 5.98 -6.23 20.71
C GLY A 86 5.61 -5.06 19.80
N LYS A 87 6.01 -5.09 18.52
CA LYS A 87 5.67 -4.11 17.50
C LYS A 87 4.60 -4.66 16.58
N ILE A 88 3.66 -3.80 16.19
CA ILE A 88 2.70 -4.10 15.13
C ILE A 88 3.42 -3.90 13.80
N VAL A 89 3.31 -4.87 12.91
CA VAL A 89 3.88 -4.83 11.57
C VAL A 89 2.76 -4.99 10.55
N ALA A 90 2.59 -4.00 9.69
CA ALA A 90 1.62 -4.00 8.60
C ALA A 90 2.37 -4.09 7.26
N LEU A 91 2.09 -5.14 6.49
CA LEU A 91 2.55 -5.34 5.12
C LEU A 91 1.35 -5.13 4.17
N VAL A 92 1.48 -4.24 3.21
CA VAL A 92 0.49 -3.98 2.17
C VAL A 92 1.07 -4.41 0.84
N VAL A 93 0.33 -5.22 0.09
CA VAL A 93 0.70 -5.68 -1.26
C VAL A 93 -0.38 -5.26 -2.23
N ASN A 94 0.02 -4.56 -3.30
CA ASN A 94 -0.85 -4.13 -4.39
C ASN A 94 -0.19 -4.45 -5.73
N GLY A 95 -0.74 -5.43 -6.45
CA GLY A 95 -0.09 -5.97 -7.63
C GLY A 95 1.30 -6.49 -7.28
N SER A 96 2.33 -5.96 -7.95
CA SER A 96 3.74 -6.27 -7.68
C SER A 96 4.40 -5.36 -6.63
N GLU A 97 3.70 -4.34 -6.14
CA GLU A 97 4.24 -3.38 -5.17
C GLU A 97 3.97 -3.84 -3.74
N ALA A 98 4.90 -3.52 -2.84
CA ALA A 98 4.78 -3.82 -1.43
C ALA A 98 5.30 -2.69 -0.54
N GLY A 99 4.60 -2.44 0.56
CA GLY A 99 5.00 -1.52 1.61
C GLY A 99 4.89 -2.19 2.98
N LEU A 100 5.83 -1.92 3.87
CA LEU A 100 5.83 -2.45 5.23
C LEU A 100 6.03 -1.33 6.24
N PHE A 101 5.24 -1.36 7.31
CA PHE A 101 5.29 -0.40 8.40
C PHE A 101 5.38 -1.16 9.72
N ALA A 102 6.34 -0.80 10.56
CA ALA A 102 6.41 -1.30 11.93
C ALA A 102 6.25 -0.15 12.94
N THR A 103 5.44 -0.37 13.97
CA THR A 103 5.34 0.59 15.08
C THR A 103 6.72 0.79 15.71
N GLY A 104 7.13 2.04 15.84
CA GLY A 104 8.51 2.41 16.19
C GLY A 104 9.32 3.02 15.04
N GLY A 105 8.70 3.26 13.88
CA GLY A 105 9.22 4.18 12.86
C GLY A 105 9.85 3.52 11.62
N SER A 106 9.88 2.18 11.55
CA SER A 106 10.40 1.50 10.37
C SER A 106 9.37 1.53 9.24
N VAL A 107 9.77 2.06 8.08
CA VAL A 107 8.98 2.11 6.86
C VAL A 107 9.81 1.56 5.72
N CYS A 108 9.31 0.51 5.08
CA CYS A 108 9.97 -0.15 3.96
C CYS A 108 9.07 -0.15 2.72
N SER A 109 9.70 -0.07 1.56
CA SER A 109 9.01 -0.08 0.26
C SER A 109 9.76 -0.98 -0.73
N GLY A 110 9.04 -1.57 -1.67
CA GLY A 110 9.64 -2.41 -2.70
C GLY A 110 8.59 -3.24 -3.42
N THR A 111 8.89 -4.51 -3.65
CA THR A 111 8.08 -5.39 -4.49
C THR A 111 7.71 -6.70 -3.81
N ALA A 112 6.60 -7.27 -4.24
CA ALA A 112 6.17 -8.62 -3.95
C ALA A 112 5.92 -9.37 -5.26
N GLY A 113 6.41 -10.60 -5.32
CA GLY A 113 6.07 -11.59 -6.33
C GLY A 113 5.50 -12.83 -5.68
N ALA A 114 5.15 -13.84 -6.49
CA ALA A 114 4.55 -15.11 -6.04
C ALA A 114 5.15 -15.68 -4.75
N ASP A 115 6.48 -15.79 -4.73
CA ASP A 115 7.22 -16.53 -3.70
C ASP A 115 8.19 -15.64 -2.91
N THR A 116 8.29 -14.35 -3.25
CA THR A 116 9.33 -13.47 -2.68
C THR A 116 8.83 -12.06 -2.44
N ILE A 117 9.39 -11.43 -1.39
CA ILE A 117 9.16 -10.04 -1.03
C ILE A 117 10.54 -9.38 -0.89
N ARG A 118 10.72 -8.24 -1.57
CA ARG A 118 11.97 -7.47 -1.59
C ARG A 118 11.67 -6.03 -1.18
N LEU A 119 12.18 -5.60 -0.04
CA LEU A 119 11.90 -4.29 0.52
C LEU A 119 13.20 -3.55 0.86
N THR A 120 13.13 -2.22 0.80
CA THR A 120 14.15 -1.31 1.30
C THR A 120 13.54 -0.46 2.39
N CYS A 121 14.12 -0.50 3.59
CA CYS A 121 13.67 0.28 4.73
C CYS A 121 14.42 1.61 4.83
N GLY A 122 13.68 2.71 5.05
CA GLY A 122 14.25 4.07 5.10
C GLY A 122 15.19 4.30 6.30
N ASP A 123 15.07 3.48 7.34
CA ASP A 123 15.93 3.45 8.52
C ASP A 123 17.21 2.61 8.33
N GLY A 124 17.37 1.97 7.17
CA GLY A 124 18.50 1.08 6.86
C GLY A 124 18.41 -0.31 7.49
N ASN A 125 17.34 -0.63 8.21
CA ASN A 125 17.10 -1.95 8.76
C ASN A 125 16.96 -2.98 7.63
N LYS A 126 17.51 -4.18 7.82
CA LYS A 126 17.46 -5.32 6.88
C LYS A 126 16.65 -6.50 7.38
N ASP A 127 16.07 -6.42 8.57
CA ASP A 127 15.32 -7.52 9.18
C ASP A 127 14.18 -8.00 8.27
N ARG A 128 13.54 -7.08 7.55
CA ARG A 128 12.44 -7.35 6.61
C ARG A 128 12.75 -6.94 5.17
N ALA A 129 14.03 -6.99 4.77
CA ALA A 129 14.44 -6.62 3.41
C ALA A 129 14.19 -7.76 2.39
N ASP A 130 14.44 -9.01 2.78
CA ASP A 130 14.39 -10.15 1.88
C ASP A 130 13.53 -11.27 2.48
N GLY A 131 12.31 -11.43 1.98
CA GLY A 131 11.34 -12.43 2.44
C GLY A 131 11.04 -13.49 1.39
N THR A 132 10.85 -14.72 1.84
CA THR A 132 10.31 -15.83 1.04
C THR A 132 8.90 -16.15 1.55
N VAL A 133 7.93 -16.18 0.64
CA VAL A 133 6.55 -16.57 0.97
C VAL A 133 6.51 -18.08 1.14
N GLY A 134 6.13 -18.53 2.34
CA GLY A 134 5.97 -19.95 2.63
C GLY A 134 4.58 -20.47 2.29
N SER A 135 3.55 -19.69 2.61
CA SER A 135 2.15 -20.03 2.31
C SER A 135 1.27 -18.79 2.32
N VAL A 136 0.26 -18.75 1.45
CA VAL A 136 -0.78 -17.72 1.46
C VAL A 136 -2.16 -18.37 1.38
N SER A 137 -3.08 -17.91 2.22
CA SER A 137 -4.50 -18.27 2.23
C SER A 137 -5.36 -17.01 2.21
N GLY A 138 -6.69 -17.16 2.25
CA GLY A 138 -7.60 -16.02 2.31
C GLY A 138 -7.35 -15.10 3.51
N THR A 139 -6.87 -15.65 4.62
CA THR A 139 -6.75 -14.95 5.92
C THR A 139 -5.36 -14.98 6.53
N SER A 140 -4.43 -15.79 6.00
CA SER A 140 -3.08 -15.93 6.56
C SER A 140 -1.99 -15.88 5.49
N LEU A 141 -0.88 -15.25 5.82
CA LEU A 141 0.33 -15.19 5.01
C LEU A 141 1.54 -15.51 5.88
N LYS A 142 2.35 -16.49 5.46
CA LYS A 142 3.62 -16.82 6.12
C LYS A 142 4.79 -16.34 5.28
N VAL A 143 5.69 -15.57 5.89
CA VAL A 143 6.90 -15.06 5.25
C VAL A 143 8.09 -15.43 6.12
N THR A 144 9.09 -16.08 5.52
CA THR A 144 10.38 -16.31 6.16
C THR A 144 11.37 -15.26 5.68
N TRP A 145 11.85 -14.43 6.59
CA TRP A 145 12.84 -13.42 6.31
C TRP A 145 14.25 -14.03 6.31
N LYS A 146 15.08 -13.62 5.35
CA LYS A 146 16.47 -14.07 5.20
C LYS A 146 17.37 -13.61 6.36
N SER A 147 16.97 -12.55 7.05
CA SER A 147 17.63 -12.05 8.25
C SER A 147 17.53 -13.06 9.42
N GLY A 148 18.04 -12.67 10.59
CA GLY A 148 17.86 -13.46 11.81
C GLY A 148 16.44 -13.44 12.38
N LEU A 149 15.51 -12.67 11.79
CA LEU A 149 14.13 -12.51 12.29
C LEU A 149 13.29 -13.80 12.17
N GLY A 150 13.60 -14.67 11.20
CA GLY A 150 12.91 -15.93 11.00
C GLY A 150 11.55 -15.78 10.31
N THR A 151 10.59 -16.63 10.69
CA THR A 151 9.28 -16.73 10.04
C THR A 151 8.23 -15.93 10.79
N GLU A 152 7.59 -15.01 10.09
CA GLU A 152 6.43 -14.26 10.57
C GLU A 152 5.15 -14.80 9.94
N THR A 153 4.11 -14.92 10.78
CA THR A 153 2.75 -15.25 10.31
C THR A 153 1.90 -14.00 10.41
N TYR A 154 1.42 -13.55 9.27
CA TYR A 154 0.53 -12.42 9.12
C TYR A 154 -0.91 -12.88 8.98
N THR A 155 -1.81 -12.05 9.48
CA THR A 155 -3.26 -12.18 9.33
C THR A 155 -3.75 -11.10 8.39
N LYS A 156 -4.65 -11.44 7.46
CA LYS A 156 -5.25 -10.44 6.57
C LYS A 156 -6.08 -9.45 7.40
N ALA A 157 -5.88 -8.16 7.16
CA ALA A 157 -6.72 -7.12 7.74
C ALA A 157 -8.03 -7.04 6.92
N GLU A 158 -9.16 -7.33 7.57
CA GLU A 158 -10.49 -7.22 6.97
C GLU A 158 -11.26 -6.07 7.64
N GLY A 159 -11.89 -5.22 6.83
CA GLY A 159 -13.00 -4.35 7.27
C GLY A 159 -12.77 -3.51 8.52
N GLY A 160 -11.60 -2.87 8.67
CA GLY A 160 -11.31 -1.99 9.82
C GLY A 160 -11.12 -2.71 11.16
N SER A 161 -11.08 -4.05 11.16
CA SER A 161 -10.82 -4.84 12.36
C SER A 161 -9.33 -5.08 12.51
N LEU A 162 -8.80 -4.63 13.65
CA LEU A 162 -7.43 -4.85 14.04
C LEU A 162 -7.25 -6.28 14.59
N PRO A 163 -6.09 -6.95 14.37
CA PRO A 163 -5.85 -8.28 14.92
C PRO A 163 -5.97 -8.32 16.45
N SER A 164 -6.47 -9.43 17.01
CA SER A 164 -6.44 -9.63 18.45
C SER A 164 -4.99 -9.69 18.96
N GLY A 165 -4.68 -8.96 20.03
CA GLY A 165 -3.33 -8.95 20.63
C GLY A 165 -2.46 -7.76 20.24
N LEU A 166 -3.03 -6.72 19.61
CA LEU A 166 -2.35 -5.43 19.59
C LEU A 166 -2.18 -4.91 21.03
N PRO A 167 -1.04 -4.30 21.37
CA PRO A 167 -0.90 -3.58 22.62
C PRO A 167 -1.88 -2.40 22.63
N THR A 168 -3.05 -2.60 23.23
CA THR A 168 -4.07 -1.56 23.45
C THR A 168 -3.76 -0.68 24.65
N ALA A 169 -2.65 -0.94 25.34
CA ALA A 169 -2.18 -0.12 26.44
C ALA A 169 -1.59 1.19 25.89
N SER A 170 -2.29 2.30 26.15
CA SER A 170 -1.88 3.70 25.94
C SER A 170 -2.00 4.28 24.53
N LEU A 171 -3.21 4.31 23.98
CA LEU A 171 -3.60 5.48 23.19
C LEU A 171 -4.16 6.48 24.20
N GLY A 172 -3.30 7.40 24.66
CA GLY A 172 -3.57 8.29 25.78
C GLY A 172 -4.90 9.04 25.68
N SER A 173 -5.61 9.09 26.80
CA SER A 173 -6.79 9.94 27.03
C SER A 173 -6.44 11.43 27.03
#